data_AF-A0A7Z9M481-F1
#
_entry.id   AF-A0A7Z9M481-F1
#
_cell.length_a   1.000
_cell.length_b   1.000
_cell.length_c   1.000
_cell.angle_alpha   90.00
_cell.angle_beta   90.00
_cell.angle_gamma   90.00
#
_symmetry.space_group_name_H-M   'P 1'
#
loop_
_entity.id
_entity.type
_entity.pdbx_description
1 polymer ?
#
loop_
_entity_poly.entity_id
_entity_poly.type
_entity_poly.pdbx_seq_one_letter_code
_entity_poly.pdbx_strand_id
1 'polypeptide(L)'
;MPKIKENIDQMKEAYHLWSGRIHTQKTILRELEAKYRRTAVSSRTISRWIKEFNSVSFRESEQDNKYEWRSLSKYEIPWQDGKLANYLNGEFHHQTGTMATGRQVKWLWRAWHASDGANLTPRDDIKRYWTNLIKQANDETEREQNNTFYYYFNMKRRISEDSDES
;
A
#
# COMPACT_ATOMS: atom_id res chain seq x y z
N MET A 1 19.51 14.49 -16.60
CA MET A 1 18.18 13.93 -16.92
C MET A 1 17.51 13.52 -15.62
N PRO A 2 16.24 13.89 -15.37
CA PRO A 2 15.54 13.42 -14.18
C PRO A 2 15.38 11.90 -14.33
N LYS A 3 15.93 11.13 -13.40
CA LYS A 3 15.79 9.68 -13.43
C LYS A 3 14.33 9.36 -13.10
N ILE A 4 13.53 9.12 -14.14
CA ILE A 4 12.07 8.91 -14.07
C ILE A 4 11.73 7.90 -12.96
N LYS A 5 12.45 6.78 -12.91
CA LYS A 5 12.28 5.74 -11.88
C LYS A 5 12.47 6.26 -10.45
N GLU A 6 13.49 7.08 -10.19
CA GLU A 6 13.70 7.69 -8.87
C GLU A 6 12.61 8.69 -8.51
N ASN A 7 12.04 9.39 -9.50
CA ASN A 7 10.89 10.27 -9.28
C ASN A 7 9.60 9.49 -9.02
N ILE A 8 9.43 8.30 -9.62
CA ILE A 8 8.29 7.41 -9.35
C ILE A 8 8.32 6.94 -7.89
N ASP A 9 9.48 6.46 -7.42
CA ASP A 9 9.63 5.95 -6.05
C ASP A 9 9.41 7.08 -5.02
N GLN A 10 9.91 8.28 -5.30
CA GLN A 10 9.63 9.47 -4.48
C GLN A 10 8.16 9.89 -4.51
N MET A 11 7.47 9.76 -5.65
CA MET A 11 6.03 10.08 -5.77
C MET A 11 5.17 9.09 -4.98
N LYS A 12 5.50 7.80 -4.99
CA LYS A 12 4.82 6.77 -4.17
C LYS A 12 4.97 7.07 -2.68
N GLU A 13 6.17 7.39 -2.24
CA GLU A 13 6.44 7.79 -0.85
C GLU A 13 5.65 9.04 -0.46
N ALA A 14 5.66 10.07 -1.32
CA ALA A 14 4.90 11.30 -1.12
C ALA A 14 3.39 11.03 -0.99
N TYR A 15 2.86 10.11 -1.80
CA TYR A 15 1.46 9.69 -1.76
C TYR A 15 1.12 9.00 -0.44
N HIS A 16 1.95 8.08 0.05
CA HIS A 16 1.76 7.43 1.35
C HIS A 16 1.80 8.41 2.52
N LEU A 17 2.73 9.38 2.51
CA LEU A 17 2.78 10.42 3.53
C LEU A 17 1.54 11.33 3.47
N TRP A 18 1.08 11.68 2.27
CA TRP A 18 -0.14 12.47 2.07
C TRP A 18 -1.41 11.72 2.52
N SER A 19 -1.54 10.43 2.22
CA SER A 19 -2.72 9.62 2.56
C SER A 19 -2.92 9.46 4.06
N GLY A 20 -1.83 9.50 4.83
CA GLY A 20 -1.88 9.48 6.30
C GLY A 20 -2.52 10.72 6.95
N ARG A 21 -2.89 11.76 6.17
CA ARG A 21 -3.59 13.01 6.58
C ARG A 21 -2.93 13.86 7.68
N ILE A 22 -1.76 13.47 8.17
CA ILE A 22 -0.98 14.22 9.17
C ILE A 22 0.06 15.11 8.49
N HIS A 23 0.46 14.77 7.26
CA HIS A 23 1.57 15.45 6.58
C HIS A 23 1.09 16.58 5.67
N THR A 24 1.67 17.77 5.88
CA THR A 24 1.57 18.92 4.97
C THR A 24 2.63 18.81 3.87
N GLN A 25 2.53 19.61 2.80
CA GLN A 25 3.59 19.71 1.79
C GLN A 25 4.99 19.88 2.42
N LYS A 26 5.09 20.69 3.47
CA LYS A 26 6.35 20.98 4.15
C LYS A 26 6.90 19.76 4.87
N THR A 27 6.05 18.93 5.49
CA THR A 27 6.51 17.71 6.17
C THR A 27 6.84 16.62 5.17
N ILE A 28 6.06 16.47 4.09
CA ILE A 28 6.38 15.54 2.99
C ILE A 28 7.75 15.86 2.40
N LEU A 29 8.03 17.14 2.11
CA LEU A 29 9.32 17.57 1.59
C LEU A 29 10.48 17.19 2.54
N ARG A 30 10.33 17.44 3.84
CA ARG A 30 11.37 17.11 4.83
C ARG A 30 11.65 15.61 4.90
N GLU A 31 10.62 14.77 4.85
CA GLU A 31 10.77 13.32 4.83
C GLU A 31 11.53 12.85 3.56
N LEU A 32 11.17 13.40 2.40
CA LEU A 32 11.86 13.09 1.15
C LEU A 32 13.31 13.59 1.14
N GLU A 33 13.58 14.80 1.66
CA GLU A 33 14.94 15.33 1.80
C GLU A 33 15.79 14.49 2.76
N ALA A 34 15.21 13.99 3.84
CA ALA A 34 15.90 13.09 4.77
C ALA A 34 16.28 11.76 4.12
N LYS A 35 15.36 11.16 3.33
CA LYS A 35 15.53 9.85 2.70
C LYS A 35 16.40 9.90 1.44
N TYR A 36 16.14 10.85 0.55
CA TYR A 36 16.77 10.94 -0.78
C TYR A 36 17.89 12.00 -0.86
N ARG A 37 18.08 12.83 0.18
CA ARG A 37 19.16 13.83 0.26
C ARG A 37 19.17 14.73 -0.98
N ARG A 38 20.31 14.78 -1.69
CA ARG A 38 20.52 15.64 -2.87
C ARG A 38 19.70 15.23 -4.10
N THR A 39 19.11 14.03 -4.10
CA THR A 39 18.24 13.57 -5.19
C THR A 39 16.75 13.75 -4.88
N ALA A 40 16.43 14.38 -3.75
CA ALA A 40 15.05 14.69 -3.39
C ALA A 40 14.41 15.66 -4.40
N VAL A 41 13.15 15.41 -4.73
CA VAL A 41 12.38 16.28 -5.63
C VAL A 41 12.13 17.67 -5.04
N SER A 42 11.95 18.64 -5.92
CA SER A 42 11.67 20.01 -5.51
C SER A 42 10.31 20.16 -4.82
N SER A 43 10.20 21.17 -3.94
CA SER A 43 8.93 21.58 -3.32
C SER A 43 7.81 21.83 -4.36
N ARG A 44 8.15 22.40 -5.53
CA ARG A 44 7.20 22.62 -6.63
C ARG A 44 6.66 21.31 -7.20
N THR A 45 7.51 20.30 -7.33
CA THR A 45 7.11 18.95 -7.76
C THR A 45 6.12 18.34 -6.78
N ILE A 46 6.38 18.46 -5.47
CA ILE A 46 5.49 17.96 -4.43
C ILE A 46 4.14 18.70 -4.45
N SER A 47 4.10 20.03 -4.62
CA SER A 47 2.83 20.77 -4.78
C SER A 47 2.00 20.25 -5.94
N ARG A 48 2.65 19.94 -7.08
CA ARG A 48 1.96 19.38 -8.25
C ARG A 48 1.39 18.01 -7.93
N TRP A 49 2.18 17.13 -7.33
CA TRP A 49 1.73 15.81 -6.92
C TRP A 49 0.56 15.86 -5.93
N ILE A 50 0.58 16.73 -4.92
CA ILE A 50 -0.53 16.87 -3.98
C ILE A 50 -1.83 17.27 -4.70
N LYS A 51 -1.77 18.13 -5.72
CA LYS A 51 -2.95 18.46 -6.54
C LYS A 51 -3.47 17.24 -7.29
N GLU A 52 -2.57 16.43 -7.86
CA GLU A 52 -2.91 15.16 -8.49
C GLU A 52 -3.54 14.19 -7.46
N PHE A 53 -2.97 14.08 -6.26
CA PHE A 53 -3.45 13.20 -5.20
C PHE A 53 -4.87 13.55 -4.76
N ASN A 54 -5.17 14.84 -4.61
CA ASN A 54 -6.50 15.33 -4.29
C ASN A 54 -7.57 15.01 -5.36
N SER A 55 -7.17 14.68 -6.59
CA SER A 55 -8.08 14.26 -7.66
C SER A 55 -8.43 12.77 -7.66
N VAL A 56 -7.76 11.96 -6.83
CA VAL A 56 -7.99 10.52 -6.70
C VAL A 56 -9.07 10.24 -5.66
N SER A 57 -9.90 9.21 -5.89
CA SER A 57 -10.96 8.85 -4.94
C SER A 57 -10.36 8.45 -3.58
N PHE A 58 -10.80 9.13 -2.52
CA PHE A 58 -10.29 8.97 -1.15
C PHE A 58 -10.36 7.52 -0.61
N ARG A 59 -11.29 6.71 -1.14
CA ARG A 59 -11.52 5.32 -0.70
C ARG A 59 -10.32 4.41 -0.88
N GLU A 60 -9.49 4.62 -1.91
CA GLU A 60 -8.30 3.79 -2.13
C GLU A 60 -7.23 4.00 -1.05
N SER A 61 -7.04 5.26 -0.66
CA SER A 61 -6.05 5.62 0.36
C SER A 61 -6.42 5.13 1.77
N GLU A 62 -7.71 4.94 2.04
CA GLU A 62 -8.18 4.43 3.34
C GLU A 62 -7.79 2.96 3.58
N GLN A 63 -7.57 2.18 2.51
CA GLN A 63 -7.12 0.80 2.63
C GLN A 63 -5.66 0.71 3.07
N ASP A 64 -4.87 1.76 2.88
CA ASP A 64 -3.43 1.78 3.22
C ASP A 64 -3.18 2.25 4.67
N ASN A 65 -4.23 2.65 5.38
CA ASN A 65 -4.18 2.92 6.82
C ASN A 65 -4.24 1.63 7.64
N LYS A 66 -3.88 1.72 8.93
CA LYS A 66 -4.04 0.61 9.88
C LYS A 66 -5.47 0.07 9.83
N TYR A 67 -5.58 -1.25 9.84
CA TYR A 67 -6.87 -1.94 9.79
C TYR A 67 -7.78 -1.52 10.96
N GLU A 68 -9.03 -1.23 10.63
CA GLU A 68 -10.10 -0.99 11.60
C GLU A 68 -11.32 -1.85 11.27
N TRP A 69 -11.81 -2.64 12.24
CA TRP A 69 -12.96 -3.52 12.03
C TRP A 69 -14.24 -2.79 11.62
N ARG A 70 -14.37 -1.50 11.96
CA ARG A 70 -15.53 -0.69 11.56
C ARG A 70 -15.51 -0.30 10.08
N SER A 71 -14.39 -0.53 9.41
CA SER A 71 -14.10 -0.11 8.04
C SER A 71 -14.08 -1.28 7.05
N LEU A 72 -14.61 -2.46 7.41
CA LEU A 72 -14.58 -3.67 6.57
C LEU A 72 -15.09 -3.44 5.14
N SER A 73 -16.17 -2.67 4.98
CA SER A 73 -16.73 -2.33 3.67
C SER A 73 -15.77 -1.55 2.78
N LYS A 74 -14.84 -0.76 3.36
CA LYS A 74 -13.79 -0.04 2.63
C LYS A 74 -12.71 -0.98 2.09
N TYR A 75 -12.54 -2.14 2.72
CA TYR A 75 -11.58 -3.16 2.34
C TYR A 75 -12.23 -4.25 1.45
N GLU A 76 -13.49 -4.06 1.06
CA GLU A 76 -14.28 -5.04 0.30
C GLU A 76 -14.46 -6.37 1.05
N ILE A 77 -14.40 -6.34 2.40
CA ILE A 77 -14.64 -7.50 3.25
C ILE A 77 -16.09 -7.44 3.74
N PRO A 78 -16.89 -8.50 3.57
CA PRO A 78 -18.24 -8.53 4.11
C PRO A 78 -18.27 -8.46 5.64
N TRP A 79 -19.28 -7.77 6.20
CA TRP A 79 -19.39 -7.60 7.66
C TRP A 79 -19.45 -8.92 8.43
N GLN A 80 -20.06 -9.96 7.86
CA GLN A 80 -20.13 -11.29 8.50
C GLN A 80 -18.74 -11.91 8.76
N ASP A 81 -17.72 -11.51 8.00
CA ASP A 81 -16.36 -12.03 8.12
C ASP A 81 -15.49 -11.18 9.07
N GLY A 82 -16.07 -10.23 9.80
CA GLY A 82 -15.32 -9.36 10.71
C GLY A 82 -14.54 -10.11 11.79
N LYS A 83 -15.04 -11.27 12.25
CA LYS A 83 -14.31 -12.12 13.20
C LYS A 83 -13.04 -12.72 12.56
N LEU A 84 -13.15 -13.18 11.32
CA LEU A 84 -12.01 -13.70 10.55
C LEU A 84 -11.02 -12.58 10.23
N ALA A 85 -11.47 -11.42 9.78
CA ALA A 85 -10.61 -10.27 9.51
C ALA A 85 -9.82 -9.81 10.75
N ASN A 86 -10.46 -9.79 11.92
CA ASN A 86 -9.79 -9.49 13.19
C ASN A 86 -8.75 -10.55 13.56
N TYR A 87 -9.07 -11.83 13.35
CA TYR A 87 -8.14 -12.93 13.56
C TYR A 87 -6.91 -12.79 12.67
N LEU A 88 -7.10 -12.54 11.38
CA LEU A 88 -6.02 -12.37 10.39
C LEU A 88 -5.11 -11.18 10.75
N ASN A 89 -5.68 -10.05 11.18
CA ASN A 89 -4.89 -8.91 11.65
C ASN A 89 -4.10 -9.24 12.93
N GLY A 90 -4.70 -10.00 13.86
CA GLY A 90 -4.05 -10.45 15.09
C GLY A 90 -2.85 -11.35 14.81
N GLU A 91 -3.01 -12.32 13.90
CA GLU A 91 -1.94 -13.22 13.48
C GLU A 91 -0.85 -12.47 12.72
N PHE A 92 -1.22 -11.56 11.81
CA PHE A 92 -0.25 -10.71 11.14
C PHE A 92 0.63 -9.97 12.16
N HIS A 93 0.02 -9.34 13.17
CA HIS A 93 0.76 -8.67 14.23
C HIS A 93 1.65 -9.60 15.05
N HIS A 94 1.16 -10.80 15.37
CA HIS A 94 1.96 -11.78 16.08
C HIS A 94 3.22 -12.17 15.30
N GLN A 95 3.13 -12.28 13.98
CA GLN A 95 4.24 -12.68 13.10
C GLN A 95 5.18 -11.52 12.74
N THR A 96 4.67 -10.29 12.56
CA THR A 96 5.44 -9.16 12.02
C THR A 96 5.80 -8.10 13.07
N GLY A 97 5.12 -8.09 14.22
CA GLY A 97 5.23 -7.05 15.23
C GLY A 97 4.54 -5.72 14.85
N THR A 98 3.81 -5.65 13.74
CA THR A 98 3.09 -4.44 13.31
C THR A 98 1.63 -4.74 12.97
N MET A 99 0.75 -3.75 13.12
CA MET A 99 -0.64 -3.86 12.67
C MET A 99 -0.68 -3.89 11.14
N ALA A 100 -1.50 -4.76 10.57
CA ALA A 100 -1.73 -4.78 9.13
C ALA A 100 -2.51 -3.54 8.69
N THR A 101 -2.36 -3.15 7.43
CA THR A 101 -3.25 -2.21 6.76
C THR A 101 -4.57 -2.88 6.37
N GLY A 102 -5.59 -2.09 6.09
CA GLY A 102 -6.86 -2.60 5.55
C GLY A 102 -6.67 -3.45 4.29
N ARG A 103 -5.78 -3.02 3.39
CA ARG A 103 -5.43 -3.71 2.14
C ARG A 103 -4.73 -5.04 2.40
N GLN A 104 -3.81 -5.09 3.36
CA GLN A 104 -3.17 -6.34 3.77
C GLN A 104 -4.19 -7.32 4.34
N VAL A 105 -5.12 -6.86 5.18
CA VAL A 105 -6.18 -7.73 5.73
C VAL A 105 -7.13 -8.23 4.65
N LYS A 106 -7.47 -7.39 3.66
CA LYS A 106 -8.23 -7.78 2.46
C LYS A 106 -7.55 -8.94 1.74
N TRP A 107 -6.25 -8.85 1.48
CA TRP A 107 -5.52 -9.91 0.76
C TRP A 107 -5.29 -11.15 1.60
N LEU A 108 -5.08 -11.01 2.92
CA LEU A 108 -5.08 -12.15 3.84
C LEU A 108 -6.42 -12.88 3.82
N TRP A 109 -7.54 -12.14 3.84
CA TRP A 109 -8.88 -12.71 3.79
C TRP A 109 -9.15 -13.45 2.47
N ARG A 110 -8.78 -12.86 1.33
CA ARG A 110 -8.86 -13.53 0.02
C ARG A 110 -8.00 -14.79 -0.04
N ALA A 111 -6.76 -14.70 0.42
CA ALA A 111 -5.83 -15.83 0.40
C ALA A 111 -6.29 -16.95 1.35
N TRP A 112 -6.83 -16.60 2.52
CA TRP A 112 -7.42 -17.55 3.47
C TRP A 112 -8.53 -18.37 2.82
N HIS A 113 -9.44 -17.74 2.07
CA HIS A 113 -10.52 -18.43 1.36
C HIS A 113 -10.05 -19.17 0.10
N ALA A 114 -8.94 -18.77 -0.50
CA ALA A 114 -8.36 -19.44 -1.67
C ALA A 114 -7.49 -20.64 -1.29
N SER A 115 -6.94 -20.66 -0.07
CA SER A 115 -6.40 -21.87 0.55
C SER A 115 -7.54 -22.71 1.11
N ASP A 116 -7.40 -24.04 1.18
CA ASP A 116 -8.34 -24.93 1.89
C ASP A 116 -8.27 -24.68 3.41
N GLY A 117 -8.68 -23.48 3.85
CA GLY A 117 -8.57 -22.91 5.19
C GLY A 117 -8.30 -23.94 6.28
N ALA A 118 -7.03 -24.06 6.66
CA ALA A 118 -6.54 -24.87 7.78
C ALA A 118 -6.77 -26.40 7.71
N ASN A 119 -5.98 -27.11 6.89
CA ASN A 119 -5.64 -28.52 7.11
C ASN A 119 -4.15 -28.69 7.48
N LEU A 120 -3.67 -27.98 8.51
CA LEU A 120 -2.25 -27.97 8.87
C LEU A 120 -1.99 -28.44 10.31
N THR A 121 -1.13 -29.45 10.44
CA THR A 121 -0.42 -29.93 11.64
C THR A 121 1.00 -30.33 11.20
N PRO A 122 2.09 -30.25 12.00
CA PRO A 122 2.37 -29.64 13.32
C PRO A 122 2.89 -28.18 13.24
N ARG A 123 3.37 -27.62 14.38
CA ARG A 123 3.80 -26.20 14.58
C ARG A 123 4.61 -25.56 13.45
N ASP A 124 5.53 -26.30 12.81
CA ASP A 124 6.36 -25.78 11.72
C ASP A 124 5.54 -25.51 10.45
N ASP A 125 4.51 -26.32 10.18
CA ASP A 125 3.60 -26.13 9.06
C ASP A 125 2.67 -24.92 9.28
N ILE A 126 2.30 -24.63 10.53
CA ILE A 126 1.54 -23.43 10.90
C ILE A 126 2.39 -22.17 10.68
N LYS A 127 3.64 -22.16 11.16
CA LYS A 127 4.54 -21.02 10.97
C LYS A 127 4.83 -20.78 9.48
N ARG A 128 5.12 -21.84 8.74
CA ARG A 128 5.37 -21.77 7.30
C ARG A 128 4.14 -21.31 6.53
N TYR A 129 2.96 -21.77 6.91
CA TYR A 129 1.69 -21.30 6.35
C TYR A 129 1.50 -19.81 6.53
N TRP A 130 1.61 -19.30 7.76
CA TRP A 130 1.48 -17.86 8.00
C TRP A 130 2.53 -17.05 7.27
N THR A 131 3.77 -17.54 7.20
CA THR A 131 4.84 -16.90 6.42
C THR A 131 4.47 -16.79 4.95
N ASN A 132 3.96 -17.86 4.35
CA ASN A 132 3.55 -17.87 2.94
C ASN A 132 2.31 -16.99 2.70
N LEU A 133 1.32 -17.06 3.59
CA LEU A 133 0.08 -16.30 3.49
C LEU A 133 0.34 -14.79 3.60
N ILE A 134 1.18 -14.39 4.56
CA ILE A 134 1.60 -12.99 4.73
C ILE A 134 2.42 -12.52 3.53
N LYS A 135 3.34 -13.35 3.03
CA LYS A 135 4.13 -13.01 1.84
C LYS A 135 3.22 -12.76 0.64
N GLN A 136 2.32 -13.70 0.34
CA GLN A 136 1.36 -13.55 -0.76
C GLN A 136 0.49 -12.30 -0.58
N ALA A 137 0.00 -12.04 0.63
CA ALA A 137 -0.82 -10.87 0.90
C ALA A 137 -0.04 -9.55 0.71
N ASN A 138 1.23 -9.52 1.09
CA ASN A 138 2.11 -8.36 0.85
C ASN A 138 2.38 -8.16 -0.65
N ASP A 139 2.70 -9.23 -1.38
CA ASP A 139 2.97 -9.18 -2.81
C ASP A 139 1.74 -8.66 -3.59
N GLU A 140 0.53 -9.14 -3.26
CA GLU A 140 -0.72 -8.67 -3.87
C GLU A 140 -1.11 -7.25 -3.42
N THR A 141 -0.83 -6.90 -2.16
CA THR A 141 -1.00 -5.52 -1.66
C THR A 141 -0.15 -4.54 -2.47
N GLU A 142 1.14 -4.84 -2.64
CA GLU A 142 2.05 -4.02 -3.43
C GLU A 142 1.62 -3.94 -4.89
N ARG A 143 1.19 -5.06 -5.48
CA ARG A 143 0.69 -5.11 -6.86
C ARG A 143 -0.56 -4.25 -7.04
N GLU A 144 -1.53 -4.34 -6.13
CA GLU A 144 -2.76 -3.56 -6.19
C GLU A 144 -2.47 -2.06 -5.99
N GLN A 145 -1.64 -1.69 -5.02
CA GLN A 145 -1.19 -0.32 -4.82
C GLN A 145 -0.50 0.23 -6.07
N ASN A 146 0.41 -0.53 -6.66
CA ASN A 146 1.08 -0.15 -7.90
C ASN A 146 0.08 0.04 -9.04
N ASN A 147 -0.87 -0.89 -9.23
CA ASN A 147 -1.90 -0.76 -10.28
C ASN A 147 -2.77 0.47 -10.08
N THR A 148 -3.24 0.70 -8.86
CA THR A 148 -4.00 1.91 -8.48
C THR A 148 -3.18 3.16 -8.81
N PHE A 149 -1.91 3.19 -8.43
CA PHE A 149 -1.01 4.30 -8.69
C PHE A 149 -0.78 4.52 -10.20
N TYR A 150 -0.55 3.45 -10.97
CA TYR A 150 -0.41 3.51 -12.43
C TYR A 150 -1.67 4.03 -13.11
N TYR A 151 -2.84 3.59 -12.66
CA TYR A 151 -4.14 3.97 -13.20
C TYR A 151 -4.45 5.45 -12.92
N TYR A 152 -4.37 5.88 -11.65
CA TYR A 152 -4.76 7.22 -11.26
C TYR A 152 -3.76 8.30 -11.67
N PHE A 153 -2.46 7.98 -11.75
CA PHE A 153 -1.43 8.95 -12.13
C PHE A 153 -0.92 8.78 -13.56
N ASN A 154 -1.61 7.93 -14.34
CA ASN A 154 -1.40 7.70 -15.77
C ASN A 154 0.09 7.49 -16.15
N MET A 155 0.82 6.78 -15.28
CA MET A 155 2.27 6.67 -15.37
C MET A 155 2.74 5.92 -16.62
N LYS A 156 1.92 5.03 -17.18
CA LYS A 156 2.22 4.39 -18.47
C LYS A 156 2.43 5.42 -19.59
N ARG A 157 1.61 6.48 -19.61
CA ARG A 157 1.74 7.57 -20.58
C ARG A 157 3.04 8.36 -20.37
N ARG A 158 3.39 8.64 -19.11
CA ARG A 158 4.62 9.37 -18.76
C ARG A 158 5.90 8.58 -19.08
N ILE A 159 5.83 7.25 -19.01
CA ILE A 159 6.95 6.37 -19.38
C ILE A 159 7.07 6.23 -20.91
N SER A 160 5.94 6.21 -21.64
CA SER A 160 5.94 6.13 -23.11
C SER A 160 6.28 7.45 -23.80
N GLU A 161 5.84 8.59 -23.26
CA GLU A 161 6.12 9.92 -23.84
C GLU A 161 7.64 10.24 -23.84
N ASP A 162 8.42 9.77 -22.86
CA ASP A 162 9.88 9.97 -22.83
C ASP A 162 10.67 8.95 -23.68
N SER A 163 10.11 7.77 -23.98
CA SER A 163 10.77 6.77 -24.85
C SER A 163 10.70 7.14 -26.33
N ASP A 164 9.75 7.99 -26.72
CA ASP A 164 9.61 8.51 -28.08
C ASP A 164 10.44 9.81 -28.29
N GLU A 165 11.01 10.38 -27.22
CA GLU A 165 11.92 11.55 -27.27
C GLU A 165 13.42 11.18 -27.16
N SER A 166 13.78 9.89 -27.23
CA SER A 166 15.17 9.39 -27.15
C SER A 166 15.76 8.96 -28.49
#